data_AF-A0A971NRT0-F1
#
_entry.id   AF-A0A971NRT0-F1
#
_cell.length_a   1.000
_cell.length_b   1.000
_cell.length_c   1.000
_cell.angle_alpha   90.00
_cell.angle_beta   90.00
_cell.angle_gamma   90.00
#
_symmetry.space_group_name_H-M   'P 1'
#
loop_
_entity.id
_entity.type
_entity.pdbx_description
1 polymer ?
#
loop_
_entity_poly.entity_id
_entity_poly.type
_entity_poly.pdbx_seq_one_letter_code
_entity_poly.pdbx_strand_id
1 'polypeptide(L)'
;MAVVTMKQLLEAGVHFGHQTPRWNPKMKPYIFGSRNGIHIIDLQKTEKLFEKACDFIREVTENGGKVLFVGTKKQAQDAIEEEASRVGAYYVNYRWLGGTLTNFQTIRKSIDKLKWLENIIDNGTIEDYPKKEQISMKRHKIKLERSLHGIKNMETLPSILYIVDPSREYIAVREAKGL
;
A
#
# COMPACT_ATOMS: atom_id res chain seq x y z
N MET A 1 -21.11 0.01 14.99
CA MET A 1 -21.90 0.35 13.79
C MET A 1 -21.25 -0.39 12.64
N ALA A 2 -21.96 -1.29 11.96
CA ALA A 2 -21.44 -1.92 10.76
C ALA A 2 -21.24 -0.83 9.70
N VAL A 3 -19.98 -0.50 9.42
CA VAL A 3 -19.58 0.61 8.53
C VAL A 3 -20.04 0.37 7.10
N VAL A 4 -20.25 -0.89 6.71
CA VAL A 4 -20.69 -1.30 5.36
C VAL A 4 -21.74 -2.40 5.47
N THR A 5 -22.84 -2.28 4.72
CA THR A 5 -23.89 -3.31 4.68
C THR A 5 -23.56 -4.40 3.66
N MET A 6 -24.05 -5.63 3.89
CA MET A 6 -23.94 -6.72 2.92
C MET A 6 -24.48 -6.36 1.53
N LYS A 7 -25.54 -5.53 1.47
CA LYS A 7 -26.10 -5.04 0.20
C LYS A 7 -25.09 -4.19 -0.58
N GLN A 8 -24.42 -3.25 0.09
CA GLN A 8 -23.37 -2.43 -0.54
C GLN A 8 -22.19 -3.29 -1.03
N LEU A 9 -21.78 -4.29 -0.25
CA LEU A 9 -20.71 -5.22 -0.66
C LEU A 9 -21.10 -6.04 -1.91
N LEU A 10 -22.38 -6.43 -2.00
CA LEU A 10 -22.90 -7.16 -3.15
C LEU A 10 -22.94 -6.27 -4.39
N GLU A 11 -23.46 -5.04 -4.27
CA GLU A 11 -23.54 -4.05 -5.36
C GLU A 11 -22.16 -3.62 -5.86
N ALA A 12 -21.18 -3.48 -4.96
CA ALA A 12 -19.79 -3.19 -5.31
C ALA A 12 -19.04 -4.37 -5.94
N GLY A 13 -19.64 -5.58 -5.96
CA GLY A 13 -19.03 -6.76 -6.58
C GLY A 13 -17.84 -7.35 -5.82
N VAL A 14 -17.67 -7.04 -4.53
CA VAL A 14 -16.50 -7.52 -3.74
C VAL A 14 -16.53 -9.02 -3.44
N HIS A 15 -17.67 -9.67 -3.67
CA HIS A 15 -17.87 -11.11 -3.47
C HIS A 15 -17.23 -11.96 -4.58
N PHE A 16 -16.80 -11.36 -5.70
CA PHE A 16 -16.15 -12.09 -6.77
C PHE A 16 -14.69 -12.40 -6.43
N GLY A 17 -14.36 -13.69 -6.39
CA GLY A 17 -13.01 -14.20 -6.26
C GLY A 17 -12.32 -14.42 -7.61
N HIS A 18 -11.31 -15.29 -7.62
CA HIS A 18 -10.61 -15.70 -8.83
C HIS A 18 -11.25 -16.96 -9.46
N GLN A 19 -10.75 -17.34 -10.63
CA GLN A 19 -11.09 -18.61 -11.27
C GLN A 19 -10.73 -19.81 -10.39
N THR A 20 -11.50 -20.89 -10.49
CA THR A 20 -11.34 -22.11 -9.68
C THR A 20 -9.93 -22.73 -9.68
N PRO A 21 -9.12 -22.68 -10.76
CA PRO A 21 -7.77 -23.24 -10.72
C PRO A 21 -6.77 -22.38 -9.93
N ARG A 22 -7.07 -21.09 -9.73
CA ARG A 22 -6.17 -20.11 -9.11
C ARG A 22 -6.50 -19.84 -7.64
N TRP A 23 -6.97 -20.86 -6.93
CA TRP A 23 -7.38 -20.74 -5.53
C TRP A 23 -6.31 -21.28 -4.57
N ASN A 24 -6.31 -20.76 -3.34
CA ASN A 24 -5.48 -21.28 -2.26
C ASN A 24 -6.35 -22.16 -1.35
N PRO A 25 -5.99 -23.44 -1.09
CA PRO A 25 -6.76 -24.34 -0.24
C PRO A 25 -7.09 -23.78 1.15
N LYS A 26 -6.22 -22.94 1.72
CA LYS A 26 -6.46 -22.28 3.02
C LYS A 26 -7.61 -21.29 3.00
N MET A 27 -8.07 -20.87 1.81
CA MET A 27 -9.23 -19.99 1.64
C MET A 27 -10.56 -20.73 1.67
N LYS A 28 -10.57 -22.07 1.73
CA LYS A 28 -11.81 -22.88 1.79
C LYS A 28 -12.83 -22.37 2.82
N PRO A 29 -12.44 -21.97 4.05
CA PRO A 29 -13.40 -21.45 5.03
C PRO A 29 -14.05 -20.12 4.65
N TYR A 30 -13.49 -19.36 3.71
CA TYR A 30 -13.99 -18.04 3.30
C TYR A 30 -14.71 -18.07 1.94
N ILE A 31 -14.68 -19.20 1.23
CA ILE A 31 -15.35 -19.39 -0.06
C ILE A 31 -16.75 -19.94 0.22
N PHE A 32 -17.78 -19.24 -0.25
CA PHE A 32 -19.17 -19.69 -0.20
C PHE A 32 -19.44 -20.80 -1.23
N GLY A 33 -18.88 -20.65 -2.44
CA GLY A 33 -19.05 -21.62 -3.53
C GLY A 33 -18.35 -21.17 -4.81
N SER A 34 -18.74 -21.75 -5.94
CA SER A 34 -18.29 -21.31 -7.26
C SER A 34 -19.44 -21.29 -8.27
N ARG A 35 -19.50 -20.24 -9.11
CA ARG A 35 -20.48 -20.11 -10.19
C ARG A 35 -19.75 -19.71 -11.47
N ASN A 36 -20.04 -20.37 -12.58
CA ASN A 36 -19.39 -20.12 -13.88
C ASN A 36 -17.85 -20.15 -13.80
N GLY A 37 -17.29 -21.04 -12.98
CA GLY A 37 -15.84 -21.16 -12.80
C GLY A 37 -15.17 -20.06 -11.97
N ILE A 38 -15.93 -19.15 -11.34
CA ILE A 38 -15.42 -18.11 -10.44
C ILE A 38 -15.83 -18.44 -9.00
N HIS A 39 -14.90 -18.31 -8.05
CA HIS A 39 -15.21 -18.44 -6.63
C HIS A 39 -16.01 -17.26 -6.10
N ILE A 40 -17.00 -17.55 -5.26
CA ILE A 40 -17.78 -16.54 -4.54
C ILE A 40 -17.31 -16.53 -3.09
N ILE A 41 -16.96 -15.34 -2.59
CA ILE A 41 -16.52 -15.11 -1.22
C ILE A 41 -17.76 -14.96 -0.32
N ASP A 42 -17.68 -15.54 0.88
CA ASP A 42 -18.73 -15.46 1.88
C ASP A 42 -18.80 -14.04 2.50
N LEU A 43 -19.84 -13.28 2.13
CA LEU A 43 -20.03 -11.92 2.61
C LEU A 43 -20.40 -11.84 4.10
N GLN A 44 -21.05 -12.84 4.67
CA GLN A 44 -21.40 -12.85 6.10
C GLN A 44 -20.13 -12.96 6.95
N LYS A 45 -19.17 -13.77 6.51
CA LYS A 45 -17.85 -13.85 7.15
C LYS A 45 -17.06 -12.57 6.94
N THR A 46 -17.14 -12.01 5.73
CA THR A 46 -16.46 -10.75 5.38
C THR A 46 -16.93 -9.61 6.27
N GLU A 47 -18.23 -9.44 6.48
CA GLU A 47 -18.81 -8.40 7.34
C GLU A 47 -18.25 -8.46 8.76
N LYS A 48 -18.26 -9.65 9.39
CA LYS A 48 -17.72 -9.84 10.75
C LYS A 48 -16.22 -9.59 10.85
N LEU A 49 -15.45 -9.99 9.84
CA LEU A 49 -14.00 -9.76 9.81
C LEU A 49 -13.66 -8.30 9.53
N PHE A 50 -14.48 -7.63 8.73
CA PHE A 50 -14.35 -6.22 8.42
C PHE A 50 -14.54 -5.37 9.67
N GLU A 51 -15.58 -5.66 10.47
CA GLU A 51 -15.82 -4.98 11.75
C GLU A 51 -14.62 -5.14 12.70
N LYS A 52 -14.11 -6.37 12.87
CA LYS A 52 -12.90 -6.63 13.67
C LYS A 52 -11.68 -5.86 13.18
N ALA A 53 -11.48 -5.78 11.86
CA ALA A 53 -10.36 -5.03 11.29
C ALA A 53 -10.50 -3.53 11.54
N CYS A 54 -11.71 -2.98 11.40
CA CYS A 54 -11.99 -1.57 11.71
C CYS A 54 -11.76 -1.25 13.19
N ASP A 55 -12.19 -2.12 14.09
CA ASP A 55 -11.99 -1.92 15.53
C ASP A 55 -10.50 -1.97 15.90
N PHE A 56 -9.74 -2.92 15.34
CA PHE A 56 -8.29 -2.98 15.53
C PHE A 56 -7.56 -1.74 15.01
N ILE A 57 -7.92 -1.27 13.81
CA ILE A 57 -7.33 -0.05 13.24
C ILE A 57 -7.66 1.14 14.14
N ARG A 58 -8.91 1.27 14.59
CA ARG A 58 -9.34 2.35 15.49
C ARG A 58 -8.50 2.35 16.76
N GLU A 59 -8.41 1.22 17.47
CA GLU A 59 -7.64 1.08 18.71
C GLU A 59 -6.17 1.50 18.55
N VAL A 60 -5.50 1.05 17.49
CA VAL A 60 -4.09 1.38 17.26
C VAL A 60 -3.92 2.86 16.90
N THR A 61 -4.82 3.42 16.08
CA THR A 61 -4.74 4.84 15.69
C THR A 61 -5.09 5.80 16.83
N GLU A 62 -5.99 5.42 17.75
CA GLU A 62 -6.28 6.17 18.98
C GLU A 62 -5.05 6.28 19.87
N ASN A 63 -4.19 5.26 19.88
CA ASN A 63 -2.91 5.25 20.56
C ASN A 63 -1.78 5.96 19.78
N GLY A 64 -2.11 6.68 18.71
CA GLY A 64 -1.15 7.42 17.88
C GLY A 64 -0.39 6.56 16.85
N GLY A 65 -0.76 5.29 16.69
CA GLY A 65 -0.17 4.39 15.71
C GLY A 65 -0.39 4.87 14.28
N LYS A 66 0.61 4.66 13.43
CA LYS A 66 0.58 5.07 12.01
C LYS A 66 0.22 3.92 11.10
N VAL A 67 -0.58 4.19 10.07
CA VAL A 67 -1.00 3.21 9.06
C VAL A 67 -0.22 3.45 7.77
N LEU A 68 0.27 2.37 7.16
CA LEU A 68 0.86 2.36 5.83
C LEU A 68 -0.03 1.54 4.88
N PHE A 69 -0.53 2.17 3.82
CA PHE A 69 -1.30 1.52 2.77
C PHE A 69 -0.37 1.03 1.65
N VAL A 70 -0.58 -0.19 1.16
CA VAL A 70 0.26 -0.80 0.13
C VAL A 70 -0.61 -1.42 -0.95
N GLY A 71 -0.42 -1.00 -2.20
CA GLY A 71 -1.09 -1.61 -3.35
C GLY A 71 -0.47 -1.17 -4.66
N THR A 72 0.41 -1.99 -5.24
CA THR A 72 1.08 -1.68 -6.53
C THR A 72 0.32 -2.14 -7.76
N LYS A 73 -0.84 -2.77 -7.55
CA LYS A 73 -1.71 -3.24 -8.61
C LYS A 73 -2.38 -2.04 -9.27
N LYS A 74 -2.37 -1.96 -10.61
CA LYS A 74 -2.94 -0.84 -11.38
C LYS A 74 -4.35 -0.43 -10.92
N GLN A 75 -5.21 -1.40 -10.63
CA GLN A 75 -6.58 -1.17 -10.17
C GLN A 75 -6.69 -0.56 -8.75
N ALA A 76 -5.61 -0.60 -7.97
CA ALA A 76 -5.56 -0.14 -6.58
C ALA A 76 -4.71 1.11 -6.40
N GLN A 77 -3.91 1.53 -7.40
CA GLN A 77 -2.92 2.59 -7.21
C GLN A 77 -3.57 3.92 -6.83
N ASP A 78 -4.59 4.31 -7.60
CA ASP A 78 -5.30 5.58 -7.42
C ASP A 78 -6.10 5.56 -6.10
N ALA A 79 -6.83 4.48 -5.84
CA ALA A 79 -7.64 4.33 -4.63
C ALA A 79 -6.79 4.34 -3.36
N ILE A 80 -5.61 3.71 -3.37
CA ILE A 80 -4.69 3.69 -2.22
C ILE A 80 -4.11 5.09 -1.96
N GLU A 81 -3.71 5.80 -3.00
CA GLU A 81 -3.18 7.16 -2.89
C GLU A 81 -4.24 8.14 -2.39
N GLU A 82 -5.43 8.13 -2.99
CA GLU A 82 -6.53 9.01 -2.61
C GLU A 82 -6.96 8.78 -1.16
N GLU A 83 -7.23 7.53 -0.79
CA GLU A 83 -7.75 7.22 0.55
C GLU A 83 -6.72 7.40 1.65
N ALA A 84 -5.45 7.03 1.41
CA ALA A 84 -4.39 7.27 2.38
C ALA A 84 -4.13 8.76 2.57
N SER A 85 -4.11 9.54 1.48
CA SER A 85 -3.91 10.99 1.54
C SER A 85 -5.07 11.69 2.26
N ARG A 86 -6.31 11.25 2.02
CA ARG A 86 -7.52 11.78 2.67
C ARG A 86 -7.46 11.66 4.19
N VAL A 87 -6.88 10.56 4.71
CA VAL A 87 -6.76 10.31 6.15
C VAL A 87 -5.39 10.68 6.73
N GLY A 88 -4.50 11.26 5.91
CA GLY A 88 -3.13 11.60 6.33
C GLY A 88 -2.24 10.40 6.66
N ALA A 89 -2.56 9.22 6.12
CA ALA A 89 -1.76 8.02 6.25
C ALA A 89 -0.66 7.95 5.19
N TYR A 90 0.33 7.09 5.40
CA TYR A 90 1.38 6.83 4.42
C TYR A 90 0.90 5.82 3.38
N TYR A 91 1.49 5.84 2.18
CA TYR A 91 1.16 4.87 1.15
C TYR A 91 2.32 4.48 0.23
N VAL A 92 2.20 3.29 -0.37
CA VAL A 92 3.03 2.78 -1.46
C VAL A 92 2.11 2.24 -2.54
N ASN A 93 1.94 3.01 -3.62
CA ASN A 93 1.07 2.65 -4.74
C ASN A 93 1.82 2.27 -6.03
N TYR A 94 3.13 2.52 -6.12
CA TYR A 94 3.90 2.21 -7.34
C TYR A 94 4.71 0.92 -7.26
N ARG A 95 5.65 0.84 -6.31
CA ARG A 95 6.53 -0.32 -6.10
C ARG A 95 6.99 -0.41 -4.66
N TRP A 96 6.84 -1.58 -4.05
CA TRP A 96 7.49 -1.90 -2.79
C TRP A 96 9.00 -2.07 -2.97
N LEU A 97 9.80 -1.29 -2.24
CA LEU A 97 11.25 -1.46 -2.19
C LEU A 97 11.58 -2.49 -1.10
N GLY A 98 12.33 -3.54 -1.45
CA GLY A 98 12.76 -4.50 -0.44
C GLY A 98 13.60 -3.82 0.64
N GLY A 99 13.35 -4.15 1.90
CA GLY A 99 13.96 -3.50 3.06
C GLY A 99 13.22 -2.25 3.53
N THR A 100 12.00 -1.99 3.06
CA THR A 100 11.21 -0.83 3.52
C THR A 100 10.93 -0.87 5.01
N LEU A 101 10.66 -2.06 5.56
CA LEU A 101 10.47 -2.21 7.00
C LEU A 101 11.73 -2.74 7.70
N THR A 102 12.40 -3.73 7.11
CA THR A 102 13.54 -4.41 7.76
C THR A 102 14.86 -3.65 7.67
N ASN A 103 15.01 -2.72 6.72
CA ASN A 103 16.19 -1.85 6.56
C ASN A 103 15.76 -0.40 6.29
N PHE A 104 14.90 0.11 7.17
CA PHE A 104 14.32 1.43 7.02
C PHE A 104 15.36 2.57 6.99
N GLN A 105 16.51 2.38 7.64
CA GLN A 105 17.64 3.34 7.58
C GLN A 105 18.12 3.57 6.14
N THR A 106 18.14 2.53 5.30
CA THR A 106 18.56 2.65 3.90
C THR A 106 17.49 3.33 3.04
N ILE A 107 16.22 3.06 3.32
CA ILE A 107 15.11 3.79 2.68
C ILE A 107 15.13 5.27 3.06
N ARG A 108 15.41 5.60 4.33
CA ARG A 108 15.55 6.99 4.77
C ARG A 108 16.64 7.73 3.99
N LYS A 109 17.81 7.12 3.77
CA LYS A 109 18.87 7.69 2.91
C LYS A 109 18.37 7.97 1.48
N SER A 110 17.49 7.13 0.95
CA SER A 110 16.89 7.33 -0.38
C SER A 110 15.88 8.48 -0.38
N ILE A 111 15.11 8.65 0.71
CA ILE A 111 14.22 9.80 0.93
C ILE A 111 15.04 11.09 1.08
N ASP A 112 16.14 11.07 1.83
CA ASP A 112 17.02 12.23 2.00
C ASP A 112 17.62 12.66 0.66
N LYS A 113 18.03 11.67 -0.17
CA LYS A 113 18.49 11.92 -1.54
C LYS A 113 17.40 12.51 -2.43
N LEU A 114 16.15 12.08 -2.27
CA LEU A 114 15.01 12.66 -2.99
C LEU A 114 14.81 14.13 -2.59
N LYS A 115 14.78 14.43 -1.28
CA LYS A 115 14.66 15.80 -0.76
C LYS A 115 15.79 16.69 -1.24
N TRP A 116 17.02 16.18 -1.28
CA TRP A 116 18.17 16.89 -1.85
C TRP A 116 17.99 17.19 -3.34
N LEU A 117 17.57 16.19 -4.14
CA LEU A 117 17.31 16.36 -5.57
C LEU A 117 16.21 17.39 -5.83
N GLU A 118 15.17 17.43 -5.02
CA GLU A 118 14.13 18.45 -5.11
C GLU A 118 14.69 19.83 -4.79
N ASN A 119 15.42 19.98 -3.69
CA ASN A 119 16.00 21.25 -3.27
C ASN A 119 16.87 21.87 -4.38
N ILE A 120 17.83 21.11 -4.93
CA ILE A 120 18.74 21.62 -5.98
C ILE A 120 18.01 21.96 -7.29
N ILE A 121 16.85 21.32 -7.54
CA ILE A 121 16.03 21.58 -8.73
C ILE A 121 15.20 22.85 -8.52
N ASP A 122 14.59 22.97 -7.35
CA ASP A 122 13.66 24.05 -7.04
C ASP A 122 14.39 25.38 -6.77
N ASN A 123 15.62 25.31 -6.26
CA ASN A 123 16.46 26.49 -5.99
C ASN A 123 17.35 26.92 -7.18
N GLY A 124 17.32 26.18 -8.30
CA GLY A 124 18.12 26.47 -9.51
C GLY A 124 19.58 26.03 -9.48
N THR A 125 20.12 25.51 -8.37
CA THR A 125 21.52 25.03 -8.26
C THR A 125 21.83 23.89 -9.26
N ILE A 126 20.81 23.20 -9.77
CA ILE A 126 20.98 22.21 -10.83
C ILE A 126 21.62 22.80 -12.11
N GLU A 127 21.49 24.10 -12.36
CA GLU A 127 22.03 24.76 -13.55
C GLU A 127 23.57 24.79 -13.58
N ASP A 128 24.21 24.74 -12.41
CA ASP A 128 25.67 24.69 -12.26
C ASP A 128 26.28 23.36 -12.73
N TYR A 129 25.45 22.33 -12.90
CA TYR A 129 25.89 21.00 -13.33
C TYR A 129 25.90 20.85 -14.86
N PRO A 130 26.78 20.01 -15.43
CA PRO A 130 26.74 19.68 -16.85
C PRO A 130 25.38 19.14 -17.30
N LYS A 131 24.91 19.49 -18.51
CA LYS A 131 23.60 19.07 -19.05
C LYS A 131 23.34 17.56 -18.93
N LYS A 132 24.37 16.73 -19.13
CA LYS A 132 24.28 15.26 -18.98
C LYS A 132 23.91 14.86 -17.54
N GLU A 133 24.51 15.51 -16.54
CA GLU A 133 24.24 15.28 -15.13
C GLU A 133 22.87 15.80 -14.73
N GLN A 134 22.48 16.99 -15.22
CA GLN A 134 21.13 17.51 -15.00
C GLN A 134 20.05 16.52 -15.46
N ILE A 135 20.20 15.92 -16.65
CA ILE A 135 19.28 14.91 -17.17
C ILE A 135 19.25 13.67 -16.26
N SER A 136 20.42 13.21 -15.82
CA SER A 136 20.55 12.07 -14.91
C SER A 136 19.86 12.33 -13.57
N MET A 137 20.08 13.51 -12.97
CA MET A 137 19.47 13.94 -11.71
C MET A 137 17.95 14.04 -11.82
N LYS A 138 17.43 14.67 -12.89
CA LYS A 138 15.98 14.75 -13.16
C LYS A 138 15.36 13.35 -13.31
N ARG A 139 16.03 12.43 -14.02
CA ARG A 139 15.57 11.03 -14.14
C ARG A 139 15.58 10.30 -12.79
N HIS A 140 16.61 10.51 -11.97
CA HIS A 140 16.66 9.94 -10.63
C HIS A 140 15.57 10.49 -9.71
N LYS A 141 15.30 11.81 -9.74
CA LYS A 141 14.18 12.42 -9.00
C LYS A 141 12.88 11.73 -9.38
N ILE A 142 12.54 11.67 -10.68
CA ILE A 142 11.30 11.06 -11.16
C ILE A 142 11.15 9.61 -10.67
N LYS A 143 12.22 8.82 -10.69
CA LYS A 143 12.20 7.42 -10.27
C LYS A 143 11.98 7.27 -8.75
N LEU A 144 12.67 8.09 -7.96
CA LEU A 144 12.54 8.08 -6.50
C LEU A 144 11.18 8.61 -6.08
N GLU A 145 10.74 9.74 -6.64
CA GLU A 145 9.44 10.37 -6.38
C GLU A 145 8.31 9.36 -6.55
N ARG A 146 8.23 8.70 -7.72
CA ARG A 146 7.20 7.69 -7.99
C ARG A 146 7.13 6.58 -6.96
N SER A 147 8.24 6.21 -6.33
CA SER A 147 8.28 5.06 -5.41
C SER A 147 8.21 5.47 -3.94
N LEU A 148 8.65 6.68 -3.60
CA LEU A 148 8.86 7.13 -2.21
C LEU A 148 7.93 8.26 -1.79
N HIS A 149 7.17 8.87 -2.71
CA HIS A 149 6.32 10.02 -2.42
C HIS A 149 5.41 9.79 -1.20
N GLY A 150 4.63 8.69 -1.19
CA GLY A 150 3.70 8.39 -0.11
C GLY A 150 4.34 8.00 1.24
N ILE A 151 5.66 7.82 1.30
CA ILE A 151 6.42 7.58 2.54
C ILE A 151 7.48 8.65 2.83
N LYS A 152 7.50 9.75 2.06
CA LYS A 152 8.52 10.80 2.13
C LYS A 152 8.62 11.48 3.50
N ASN A 153 7.49 11.56 4.20
CA ASN A 153 7.37 12.15 5.53
C ASN A 153 7.25 11.08 6.64
N MET A 154 7.58 9.83 6.33
CA MET A 154 7.58 8.75 7.31
C MET A 154 8.87 8.80 8.12
N GLU A 155 8.75 9.13 9.41
CA GLU A 155 9.91 9.23 10.32
C GLU A 155 10.13 7.94 11.12
N THR A 156 9.05 7.25 11.46
CA THR A 156 9.06 5.99 12.20
C THR A 156 8.41 4.88 11.38
N LEU A 157 8.67 3.63 11.75
CA LEU A 157 7.97 2.50 11.15
C LEU A 157 6.46 2.60 11.42
N PRO A 158 5.60 2.16 10.47
CA PRO A 158 4.16 2.11 10.69
C PRO A 158 3.81 1.02 11.70
N SER A 159 2.72 1.24 12.44
CA SER A 159 2.15 0.27 13.38
C SER A 159 1.24 -0.73 12.67
N ILE A 160 0.60 -0.32 11.58
CA ILE A 160 -0.31 -1.15 10.78
C ILE A 160 0.08 -1.09 9.31
N LEU A 161 0.01 -2.25 8.66
CA LEU A 161 0.15 -2.37 7.22
C LEU A 161 -1.18 -2.84 6.61
N TYR A 162 -1.78 -2.00 5.76
CA TYR A 162 -2.93 -2.37 4.94
C TYR A 162 -2.44 -2.76 3.55
N ILE A 163 -2.68 -3.99 3.11
CA ILE A 163 -2.14 -4.52 1.86
C ILE A 163 -3.27 -4.96 0.93
N VAL A 164 -3.24 -4.46 -0.30
CA VAL A 164 -4.04 -4.96 -1.41
C VAL A 164 -3.24 -6.00 -2.19
N ASP A 165 -3.85 -7.17 -2.40
CA ASP A 165 -3.23 -8.32 -3.10
C ASP A 165 -1.91 -8.80 -2.47
N PRO A 166 -1.97 -9.50 -1.32
CA PRO A 166 -0.79 -10.02 -0.62
C PRO A 166 0.09 -10.98 -1.44
N SER A 167 -0.47 -11.59 -2.50
CA SER A 167 0.28 -12.46 -3.41
C SER A 167 1.25 -11.64 -4.26
N ARG A 168 0.80 -10.48 -4.74
CA ARG A 168 1.63 -9.51 -5.46
C ARG A 168 2.61 -8.80 -4.54
N GLU A 169 2.16 -8.42 -3.34
CA GLU A 169 2.96 -7.71 -2.33
C GLU A 169 3.64 -8.65 -1.33
N TYR A 170 4.05 -9.83 -1.76
CA TYR A 170 4.59 -10.87 -0.86
C TYR A 170 5.84 -10.41 -0.09
N ILE A 171 6.64 -9.49 -0.66
CA ILE A 171 7.82 -8.93 -0.01
C ILE A 171 7.41 -8.10 1.20
N ALA A 172 6.40 -7.23 1.06
CA ALA A 172 5.87 -6.41 2.15
C ALA A 172 5.32 -7.29 3.27
N VAL A 173 4.55 -8.33 2.91
CA VAL A 173 4.02 -9.32 3.87
C VAL A 173 5.14 -10.04 4.62
N ARG A 174 6.19 -10.45 3.91
CA ARG A 174 7.33 -11.18 4.50
C ARG A 174 8.12 -10.29 5.45
N GLU A 175 8.37 -9.04 5.07
CA GLU A 175 9.03 -8.06 5.93
C GLU A 175 8.20 -7.77 7.18
N ALA A 176 6.89 -7.54 7.03
CA ALA A 176 6.00 -7.27 8.16
C ALA A 176 5.93 -8.44 9.17
N LYS A 177 6.05 -9.69 8.69
CA LYS A 177 6.10 -10.88 9.55
C LYS A 177 7.47 -11.15 10.20
N GLY A 178 8.52 -10.54 9.65
CA GLY A 178 9.90 -10.75 10.11
C GLY A 178 10.39 -9.69 11.11
N LEU A 179 9.57 -8.68 11.39
CA LEU A 179 9.75 -7.71 12.47
C LEU A 179 9.20 -8.29 13.77
#